data_AF-R7XG65-F1
#
_entry.id   AF-R7XG65-F1
#
_cell.length_a   1.000
_cell.length_b   1.000
_cell.length_c   1.000
_cell.angle_alpha   90.00
_cell.angle_beta   90.00
_cell.angle_gamma   90.00
#
_symmetry.space_group_name_H-M   'P 1'
#
loop_
_entity.id
_entity.type
_entity.pdbx_description
1 polymer ?
#
loop_
_entity_poly.entity_id
_entity_poly.type
_entity_poly.pdbx_seq_one_letter_code
_entity_poly.pdbx_strand_id
1 'polypeptide(L)'
;MIEPTAANAAAAVSIDNPAVTPAVAASETAGDTAGIRARPASSTEIHISAPGQALAGGGQAPAVRDNSDVDNSGLPDQAKDAIKRLRELRAQLERKLQELEAVKNAATGTPDQKRIRIAALQQEIAGLGAAINSTTATLNQAIRKLSAEQKLVAGSLAMN
;
A
#
# COMPACT_ATOMS: atom_id res chain seq x y z
N MET A 1 -21.75 34.06 -41.84
CA MET A 1 -21.81 35.33 -41.09
C MET A 1 -21.42 34.98 -39.66
N ILE A 2 -20.13 35.01 -39.33
CA ILE A 2 -19.32 36.18 -38.92
C ILE A 2 -19.71 36.61 -37.49
N GLU A 3 -18.83 36.31 -36.53
CA GLU A 3 -18.78 36.93 -35.19
C GLU A 3 -18.62 38.46 -35.30
N PRO A 4 -18.91 39.24 -34.25
CA PRO A 4 -17.77 39.72 -33.45
C PRO A 4 -18.02 39.99 -31.95
N THR A 5 -17.00 39.63 -31.16
CA THR A 5 -16.25 40.42 -30.15
C THR A 5 -16.96 41.21 -29.03
N ALA A 6 -16.51 40.96 -27.79
CA ALA A 6 -15.87 41.92 -26.87
C ALA A 6 -15.75 41.23 -25.49
N ALA A 7 -14.60 40.67 -25.09
CA ALA A 7 -13.51 41.40 -24.44
C ALA A 7 -13.98 42.37 -23.34
N ASN A 8 -13.93 41.92 -22.08
CA ASN A 8 -13.55 42.82 -21.00
C ASN A 8 -12.69 42.08 -19.97
N ALA A 9 -11.54 42.69 -19.68
CA ALA A 9 -10.55 42.26 -18.72
C ALA A 9 -10.58 43.19 -17.51
N ALA A 10 -9.96 42.72 -16.43
CA ALA A 10 -9.36 43.47 -15.33
C ALA A 10 -10.16 43.57 -14.00
N ALA A 11 -9.54 42.93 -12.99
CA ALA A 11 -9.02 43.55 -11.77
C ALA A 11 -9.72 43.29 -10.41
N ALA A 12 -8.85 43.23 -9.40
CA ALA A 12 -9.05 43.27 -7.94
C ALA A 12 -9.51 41.92 -7.31
N VAL A 13 -8.63 41.14 -6.67
CA VAL A 13 -8.07 41.36 -5.31
C VAL A 13 -9.09 42.00 -4.37
N SER A 14 -9.61 41.19 -3.45
CA SER A 14 -9.74 41.55 -2.03
C SER A 14 -9.99 40.29 -1.21
N ILE A 15 -8.97 39.98 -0.43
CA ILE A 15 -8.99 39.06 0.70
C ILE A 15 -9.73 39.81 1.80
N ASP A 16 -10.89 39.32 2.22
CA ASP A 16 -11.55 39.76 3.46
C ASP A 16 -11.77 38.52 4.33
N ASN A 17 -10.88 38.34 5.30
CA ASN A 17 -11.06 37.40 6.40
C ASN A 17 -10.87 38.22 7.69
N PRO A 18 -11.93 38.46 8.48
CA PRO A 18 -11.79 39.13 9.76
C PRO A 18 -11.35 38.13 10.84
N ALA A 19 -10.89 38.67 11.98
CA ALA A 19 -10.47 37.98 13.20
C ALA A 19 -9.00 37.49 13.16
N VAL A 20 -8.13 37.78 14.12
CA VAL A 20 -8.25 38.30 15.49
C VAL A 20 -6.85 38.69 15.94
N THR A 21 -6.70 39.86 16.56
CA THR A 21 -5.57 40.21 17.42
C THR A 21 -5.89 39.78 18.85
N PRO A 22 -4.97 39.10 19.57
CA PRO A 22 -5.01 39.09 21.03
C PRO A 22 -3.83 39.92 21.57
N ALA A 23 -4.17 41.08 22.13
CA ALA A 23 -3.31 41.83 23.03
C ALA A 23 -3.65 41.47 24.48
N VAL A 24 -2.60 41.06 25.19
CA VAL A 24 -2.37 40.89 26.64
C VAL A 24 -3.29 41.59 27.65
N ALA A 25 -3.63 40.89 28.74
CA ALA A 25 -3.56 41.40 30.12
C ALA A 25 -3.70 40.26 31.18
N ALA A 26 -2.77 40.31 32.14
CA ALA A 26 -2.65 39.62 33.44
C ALA A 26 -3.88 39.87 34.36
N SER A 27 -4.13 39.24 35.52
CA SER A 27 -3.53 38.23 36.42
C SER A 27 -4.60 37.96 37.50
N GLU A 28 -4.77 36.72 37.98
CA GLU A 28 -5.37 36.41 39.30
C GLU A 28 -4.71 35.12 39.82
N THR A 29 -3.89 35.17 40.87
CA THR A 29 -4.20 35.05 42.31
C THR A 29 -3.82 33.66 42.82
N ALA A 30 -2.90 33.66 43.77
CA ALA A 30 -2.34 32.49 44.45
C ALA A 30 -3.38 31.79 45.35
N GLY A 31 -3.24 30.47 45.51
CA GLY A 31 -4.03 29.68 46.45
C GLY A 31 -3.49 28.26 46.59
N ASP A 32 -2.71 28.07 47.64
CA ASP A 32 -2.18 26.83 48.22
C ASP A 32 -3.21 25.69 48.32
N THR A 33 -2.81 24.46 47.99
CA THR A 33 -2.93 23.23 48.82
C THR A 33 -2.85 21.94 47.99
N ALA A 34 -2.28 20.92 48.63
CA ALA A 34 -2.51 19.49 48.41
C ALA A 34 -1.87 18.81 47.19
N GLY A 35 -0.63 18.35 47.42
CA GLY A 35 -0.24 16.95 47.21
C GLY A 35 -0.82 16.24 46.00
N ILE A 36 -0.29 16.52 44.81
CA ILE A 36 -0.49 15.64 43.66
C ILE A 36 0.71 14.70 43.62
N ARG A 37 0.55 13.57 44.33
CA ARG A 37 1.33 12.36 44.10
C ARG A 37 1.44 12.16 42.58
N ALA A 38 2.68 12.05 42.08
CA ALA A 38 2.94 11.67 40.70
C ALA A 38 2.12 10.42 40.38
N ARG A 39 1.05 10.60 39.59
CA ARG A 39 0.31 9.50 39.02
C ARG A 39 1.27 8.84 38.04
N PRO A 40 1.63 7.56 38.20
CA PRO A 40 2.38 6.89 37.14
C PRO A 40 1.53 7.03 35.88
N ALA A 41 2.15 7.53 34.82
CA ALA A 41 1.57 7.54 33.48
C ALA A 41 0.95 6.16 33.29
N SER A 42 -0.38 6.09 33.23
CA SER A 42 -1.09 4.89 32.86
C SER A 42 -0.52 4.48 31.52
N SER A 43 0.30 3.43 31.52
CA SER A 43 0.71 2.75 30.30
C SER A 43 -0.59 2.43 29.60
N THR A 44 -0.87 3.14 28.50
CA THR A 44 -1.97 2.80 27.62
C THR A 44 -1.60 1.45 27.03
N GLU A 45 -2.00 0.38 27.70
CA GLU A 45 -1.91 -0.97 27.16
C GLU A 45 -2.92 -1.03 26.01
N ILE A 46 -2.42 -0.84 24.80
CA ILE A 46 -3.22 -1.00 23.59
C ILE A 46 -3.44 -2.50 23.43
N HIS A 47 -4.59 -2.99 23.91
CA HIS A 47 -5.05 -4.35 23.64
C HIS A 47 -5.42 -4.47 22.17
N ILE A 48 -4.44 -4.82 21.35
CA ILE A 48 -4.70 -5.18 19.96
C ILE A 48 -5.48 -6.51 19.97
N SER A 49 -6.68 -6.52 19.39
CA SER A 49 -7.51 -7.72 19.24
C SER A 49 -6.73 -8.82 18.49
N ALA A 50 -7.03 -10.10 18.74
CA ALA A 50 -6.39 -11.22 18.04
C ALA A 50 -6.22 -11.06 16.51
N PRO A 51 -7.23 -10.59 15.74
CA PRO A 51 -7.06 -10.30 14.32
C PRO A 51 -6.17 -9.08 14.03
N GLY A 52 -6.13 -8.08 14.91
CA GLY A 52 -5.19 -6.96 14.82
C GLY A 52 -3.75 -7.38 15.12
N GLN A 53 -3.54 -8.36 16.01
CA GLN A 53 -2.21 -8.92 16.29
C GLN A 53 -1.74 -9.84 15.17
N ALA A 54 -2.66 -10.48 14.42
CA ALA A 54 -2.31 -11.17 13.18
C ALA A 54 -1.83 -10.19 12.09
N LEU A 55 -2.35 -8.95 12.06
CA LEU A 55 -1.85 -7.90 11.17
C LEU A 55 -0.58 -7.21 11.68
N ALA A 56 -0.49 -6.93 12.99
CA ALA A 56 0.61 -6.20 13.61
C ALA A 56 1.83 -7.09 13.93
N GLY A 57 1.60 -8.37 14.19
CA GLY A 57 2.59 -9.44 14.19
C GLY A 57 3.01 -9.83 12.77
N GLY A 58 3.03 -8.86 11.86
CA GLY A 58 3.58 -8.94 10.51
C GLY A 58 5.07 -9.22 10.58
N GLY A 59 5.41 -10.46 10.95
CA GLY A 59 6.59 -11.13 10.45
C GLY A 59 6.44 -11.25 8.95
N GLN A 60 6.78 -10.15 8.28
CA GLN A 60 6.84 -9.96 6.84
C GLN A 60 5.54 -10.31 6.11
N ALA A 61 4.83 -9.31 5.57
CA ALA A 61 4.05 -9.50 4.34
C ALA A 61 4.90 -10.39 3.45
N PRO A 62 4.44 -11.61 3.07
CA PRO A 62 5.29 -12.77 2.81
C PRO A 62 6.53 -12.24 2.17
N ALA A 63 7.62 -12.19 2.97
CA ALA A 63 8.88 -11.68 2.49
C ALA A 63 9.06 -12.34 1.14
N VAL A 64 9.59 -11.60 0.16
CA VAL A 64 10.24 -12.23 -0.97
C VAL A 64 11.09 -13.34 -0.35
N ARG A 65 10.55 -14.57 -0.32
CA ARG A 65 11.15 -15.68 0.43
C ARG A 65 12.53 -15.72 -0.15
N ASP A 66 13.54 -15.68 0.72
CA ASP A 66 14.94 -15.68 0.32
C ASP A 66 15.05 -16.55 -0.92
N ASN A 67 15.30 -15.94 -2.08
CA ASN A 67 15.24 -16.62 -3.37
C ASN A 67 16.42 -17.60 -3.52
N SER A 68 17.03 -17.99 -2.40
CA SER A 68 18.08 -18.97 -2.24
C SER A 68 17.69 -20.32 -2.84
N ASP A 69 16.40 -20.67 -2.79
CA ASP A 69 15.84 -21.84 -3.48
C ASP A 69 16.00 -21.72 -5.00
N VAL A 70 15.82 -20.51 -5.54
CA VAL A 70 16.05 -20.16 -6.95
C VAL A 70 17.53 -20.04 -7.27
N ASP A 71 18.34 -19.44 -6.41
CA ASP A 71 19.76 -19.23 -6.64
C ASP A 71 20.56 -20.54 -6.66
N ASN A 72 20.23 -21.48 -5.76
CA ASN A 72 20.88 -22.78 -5.63
C ASN A 72 20.34 -23.87 -6.57
N SER A 73 19.31 -23.57 -7.38
CA SER A 73 18.61 -24.53 -8.25
C SER A 73 19.41 -25.04 -9.46
N GLY A 74 20.58 -24.46 -9.76
CA GLY A 74 21.33 -24.78 -10.98
C GLY A 74 20.63 -24.37 -12.29
N LEU A 75 19.56 -23.56 -12.22
CA LEU A 75 18.86 -23.03 -13.38
C LEU A 75 19.68 -21.94 -14.09
N PRO A 76 19.47 -21.69 -15.39
CA PRO A 76 19.98 -20.52 -16.09
C PRO A 76 19.41 -19.24 -15.50
N ASP A 77 20.19 -18.16 -15.51
CA ASP A 77 19.81 -16.87 -14.92
C ASP A 77 18.48 -16.35 -15.47
N GLN A 78 18.22 -16.53 -16.76
CA GLN A 78 16.96 -16.12 -17.37
C GLN A 78 15.74 -16.81 -16.74
N ALA A 79 15.84 -18.10 -16.41
CA ALA A 79 14.76 -18.83 -15.74
C ALA A 79 14.65 -18.40 -14.27
N LYS A 80 15.78 -18.22 -13.58
CA LYS A 80 15.83 -17.73 -12.20
C LYS A 80 15.15 -16.36 -12.07
N ASP A 81 15.52 -15.42 -12.92
CA ASP A 81 14.96 -14.06 -12.92
C ASP A 81 13.46 -14.05 -13.19
N ALA A 82 13.00 -14.89 -14.12
CA ALA A 82 11.58 -15.03 -14.40
C ALA A 82 10.81 -15.58 -13.18
N ILE A 83 11.37 -16.57 -12.46
CA ILE A 83 10.77 -17.12 -11.24
C ILE A 83 10.74 -16.07 -10.12
N LYS A 84 11.85 -15.38 -9.88
CA LYS A 84 11.94 -14.30 -8.87
C LYS A 84 10.91 -13.22 -9.13
N ARG A 85 10.80 -12.78 -10.39
CA ARG A 85 9.81 -11.77 -10.82
C ARG A 85 8.38 -12.28 -10.67
N LEU A 86 8.13 -13.55 -10.97
CA LEU A 86 6.80 -14.15 -10.80
C LEU A 86 6.39 -14.18 -9.32
N ARG A 87 7.31 -14.54 -8.41
CA ARG A 87 7.08 -14.52 -6.97
C ARG A 87 6.77 -13.11 -6.47
N GLU A 88 7.55 -12.12 -6.90
CA GLU A 88 7.32 -10.72 -6.55
C GLU A 88 5.96 -10.21 -7.05
N LEU A 89 5.62 -10.46 -8.32
CA LEU A 89 4.34 -10.05 -8.89
C LEU A 89 3.14 -10.70 -8.19
N ARG A 90 3.25 -11.97 -7.78
CA ARG A 90 2.22 -12.65 -6.98
C ARG A 90 2.08 -12.03 -5.60
N ALA A 91 3.19 -11.75 -4.92
CA ALA A 91 3.16 -11.08 -3.61
C ALA A 91 2.53 -9.67 -3.69
N GLN A 92 2.77 -8.94 -4.80
CA GLN A 92 2.10 -7.67 -5.05
C GLN A 92 0.60 -7.84 -5.32
N LEU A 93 0.22 -8.86 -6.11
CA LEU A 93 -1.18 -9.18 -6.40
C LEU A 93 -1.95 -9.49 -5.12
N GLU A 94 -1.39 -10.33 -4.25
CA GLU A 94 -2.00 -10.68 -2.96
C GLU A 94 -2.19 -9.47 -2.06
N ARG A 95 -1.16 -8.60 -1.96
CA ARG A 95 -1.28 -7.34 -1.21
C ARG A 95 -2.40 -6.45 -1.75
N LYS A 96 -2.54 -6.34 -3.07
CA LYS A 96 -3.61 -5.55 -3.70
C LYS A 96 -5.00 -6.17 -3.54
N LEU A 97 -5.10 -7.49 -3.53
CA LEU A 97 -6.33 -8.20 -3.20
C LEU A 97 -6.74 -7.96 -1.75
N GLN A 98 -5.79 -8.03 -0.82
CA GLN A 98 -6.03 -7.70 0.60
C GLN A 98 -6.46 -6.23 0.76
N GLU A 99 -5.82 -5.30 0.06
CA GLU A 99 -6.22 -3.89 0.08
C GLU A 99 -7.65 -3.71 -0.46
N LEU A 100 -8.00 -4.40 -1.55
CA LEU A 100 -9.35 -4.38 -2.12
C LEU A 100 -10.38 -4.91 -1.11
N GLU A 101 -10.11 -6.01 -0.42
CA GLU A 101 -10.97 -6.53 0.64
C GLU A 101 -11.07 -5.57 1.82
N ALA A 102 -9.97 -4.97 2.24
CA ALA A 102 -9.95 -3.98 3.31
C ALA A 102 -10.80 -2.75 2.96
N VAL A 103 -10.71 -2.24 1.73
CA VAL A 103 -11.52 -1.09 1.25
C VAL A 103 -13.01 -1.46 1.19
N LYS A 104 -13.35 -2.69 0.80
CA LYS A 104 -14.74 -3.18 0.80
C LYS A 104 -15.31 -3.31 2.21
N ASN A 105 -14.49 -3.76 3.16
CA ASN A 105 -14.90 -3.99 4.55
C ASN A 105 -14.78 -2.74 5.43
N ALA A 106 -14.07 -1.70 4.98
CA ALA A 106 -13.89 -0.46 5.73
C ALA A 106 -15.25 0.22 5.97
N ALA A 107 -15.59 0.47 7.23
CA ALA A 107 -16.80 1.20 7.61
C ALA A 107 -16.71 2.71 7.30
N THR A 108 -15.49 3.24 7.13
CA THR A 108 -15.21 4.68 6.97
C THR A 108 -15.05 5.09 5.51
N GLY A 109 -15.50 6.30 5.14
CA GLY A 109 -15.36 6.89 3.80
C GLY A 109 -16.69 7.01 3.03
N THR A 110 -16.77 7.95 2.07
CA THR A 110 -17.97 8.15 1.24
C THR A 110 -18.14 7.02 0.22
N PRO A 111 -19.37 6.67 -0.19
CA PRO A 111 -19.62 5.61 -1.17
C PRO A 111 -18.87 5.81 -2.49
N ASP A 112 -18.75 7.06 -2.96
CA ASP A 112 -18.08 7.38 -4.22
C ASP A 112 -16.56 7.24 -4.12
N GLN A 113 -15.94 7.64 -3.01
CA GLN A 113 -14.51 7.42 -2.79
C GLN A 113 -14.17 5.92 -2.77
N LYS A 114 -15.02 5.11 -2.12
CA LYS A 114 -14.84 3.64 -2.12
C LYS A 114 -14.94 3.07 -3.52
N ARG A 115 -15.93 3.50 -4.31
CA ARG A 115 -16.10 3.06 -5.71
C ARG A 115 -14.88 3.38 -6.57
N ILE A 116 -14.37 4.61 -6.49
CA ILE A 116 -13.18 5.04 -7.24
C ILE A 116 -11.97 4.21 -6.84
N ARG A 117 -11.74 4.00 -5.54
CA ARG A 117 -10.59 3.22 -5.05
C ARG A 117 -10.69 1.75 -5.44
N ILE A 118 -11.89 1.15 -5.36
CA ILE A 118 -12.12 -0.23 -5.81
C ILE A 118 -11.83 -0.34 -7.32
N ALA A 119 -12.31 0.59 -8.13
CA ALA A 119 -12.07 0.58 -9.57
C ALA A 119 -10.57 0.68 -9.90
N ALA A 120 -9.84 1.58 -9.22
CA ALA A 120 -8.39 1.70 -9.38
C ALA A 120 -7.67 0.40 -8.99
N LEU A 121 -7.99 -0.18 -7.82
CA LEU A 121 -7.40 -1.45 -7.38
C LEU A 121 -7.69 -2.59 -8.35
N GLN A 122 -8.90 -2.67 -8.92
CA GLN A 122 -9.23 -3.66 -9.94
C GLN A 122 -8.40 -3.51 -11.21
N GLN A 123 -8.15 -2.28 -11.66
CA GLN A 123 -7.26 -2.03 -12.81
C GLN A 123 -5.81 -2.43 -12.51
N GLU A 124 -5.31 -2.10 -11.32
CA GLU A 124 -3.97 -2.50 -10.89
C GLU A 124 -3.83 -4.02 -10.81
N ILE A 125 -4.82 -4.71 -10.24
CA ILE A 125 -4.89 -6.19 -10.19
C ILE A 125 -4.87 -6.78 -11.60
N ALA A 126 -5.65 -6.22 -12.53
CA ALA A 126 -5.64 -6.67 -13.92
C ALA A 126 -4.27 -6.48 -14.59
N GLY A 127 -3.61 -5.35 -14.34
CA GLY A 127 -2.25 -5.07 -14.82
C GLY A 127 -1.22 -6.04 -14.25
N LEU A 128 -1.28 -6.32 -12.95
CA LEU A 128 -0.43 -7.33 -12.30
C LEU A 128 -0.68 -8.73 -12.86
N GLY A 129 -1.94 -9.11 -13.09
CA GLY A 129 -2.29 -10.38 -13.75
C GLY A 129 -1.69 -10.50 -15.15
N ALA A 130 -1.71 -9.42 -15.94
CA ALA A 130 -1.07 -9.40 -17.26
C ALA A 130 0.46 -9.55 -17.17
N ALA A 131 1.09 -8.88 -16.20
CA ALA A 131 2.53 -9.00 -15.96
C ALA A 131 2.93 -10.42 -15.51
N ILE A 132 2.11 -11.06 -14.66
CA ILE A 132 2.27 -12.47 -14.25
C ILE A 132 2.22 -13.38 -15.47
N ASN A 133 1.22 -13.21 -16.33
CA ASN A 133 1.06 -14.01 -17.54
C ASN A 133 2.25 -13.83 -18.51
N SER A 134 2.70 -12.59 -18.72
CA SER A 134 3.86 -12.28 -19.56
C SER A 134 5.15 -12.91 -19.02
N THR A 135 5.38 -12.80 -17.70
CA THR A 135 6.53 -13.42 -17.03
C THR A 135 6.46 -14.95 -17.10
N THR A 136 5.27 -15.52 -16.97
CA THR A 136 5.03 -16.97 -17.11
C THR A 136 5.31 -17.45 -18.54
N ALA A 137 4.93 -16.67 -19.56
CA ALA A 137 5.27 -16.99 -20.95
C ALA A 137 6.79 -16.96 -21.18
N THR A 138 7.47 -15.97 -20.61
CA THR A 138 8.94 -15.85 -20.65
C THR A 138 9.61 -17.02 -19.94
N LEU A 139 9.08 -17.44 -18.78
CA LEU A 139 9.55 -18.63 -18.06
C LEU A 139 9.36 -19.89 -18.89
N ASN A 140 8.20 -20.07 -19.54
CA ASN A 140 7.96 -21.22 -20.42
C ASN A 140 8.95 -21.28 -21.59
N GLN A 141 9.27 -20.13 -22.20
CA GLN A 141 10.29 -20.06 -23.25
C GLN A 141 11.69 -20.42 -22.71
N ALA A 142 12.01 -19.99 -21.48
CA ALA A 142 13.21 -20.40 -20.78
C ALA A 142 13.23 -21.93 -20.65
N ILE A 143 12.21 -22.49 -19.97
CA ILE A 143 11.99 -23.92 -19.65
C ILE A 143 12.17 -24.81 -20.88
N ARG A 144 11.70 -24.40 -22.06
CA ARG A 144 11.86 -25.19 -23.30
C ARG A 144 13.33 -25.47 -23.65
N LYS A 145 14.25 -24.58 -23.29
CA LYS A 145 15.70 -24.69 -23.54
C LYS A 145 16.45 -25.46 -22.43
N LEU A 146 15.79 -25.82 -21.33
CA LEU A 146 16.41 -26.54 -20.21
C LEU A 146 16.40 -28.07 -20.39
N SER A 147 17.23 -28.75 -19.63
CA SER A 147 17.21 -30.21 -19.50
C SER A 147 15.94 -30.71 -18.80
N ALA A 148 15.59 -31.99 -18.97
CA ALA A 148 14.40 -32.56 -18.33
C ALA A 148 14.42 -32.39 -16.79
N GLU A 149 15.57 -32.61 -16.16
CA GLU A 149 15.79 -32.42 -14.72
C GLU A 149 15.48 -30.97 -14.29
N GLN A 150 16.04 -30.00 -15.03
CA GLN A 150 15.88 -28.59 -14.73
C GLN A 150 14.44 -28.09 -14.98
N LYS A 151 13.70 -28.68 -15.93
CA LYS A 151 12.28 -28.37 -16.13
C LYS A 151 11.44 -28.77 -14.92
N LEU A 152 11.75 -29.90 -14.28
CA LEU A 152 11.07 -30.34 -13.07
C LEU A 152 11.37 -29.39 -11.90
N VAL A 153 12.63 -28.98 -11.73
CA VAL A 153 13.03 -28.00 -10.71
C VAL A 153 12.37 -26.63 -10.94
N ALA A 154 12.38 -26.11 -12.16
CA ALA A 154 11.73 -24.84 -12.47
C ALA A 154 10.21 -24.89 -12.22
N GLY A 155 9.56 -26.02 -12.51
CA GLY A 155 8.15 -26.22 -12.28
C GLY A 155 7.78 -26.27 -10.79
N SER A 156 8.54 -27.00 -9.97
CA SER A 156 8.30 -27.06 -8.52
C SER A 156 8.55 -25.70 -7.86
N LEU A 157 9.59 -24.99 -8.30
CA LEU A 157 9.95 -23.70 -7.72
C LEU A 157 8.96 -22.58 -8.07
N ALA A 158 8.44 -22.59 -9.30
CA ALA A 158 7.43 -21.62 -9.74
C ALA A 158 6.09 -21.78 -9.02
N MET A 159 5.86 -22.87 -8.28
CA MET A 159 4.66 -23.07 -7.46
C MET A 159 4.84 -22.72 -5.97
N ASN A 160 6.06 -22.43 -5.51
CA ASN A 160 6.38 -22.11 -4.12
C ASN A 160 6.49 -20.59 -3.84
#